data_AF-A0A7T0RPZ5-F1
#
_entry.id   AF-A0A7T0RPZ5-F1
#
_cell.length_a   1.000
_cell.length_b   1.000
_cell.length_c   1.000
_cell.angle_alpha   90.00
_cell.angle_beta   90.00
_cell.angle_gamma   90.00
#
_symmetry.space_group_name_H-M   'P 1'
#
loop_
_entity.id
_entity.type
_entity.pdbx_description
1 polymer ?
#
loop_
_entity_poly.entity_id
_entity_poly.type
_entity_poly.pdbx_seq_one_letter_code
_entity_poly.pdbx_strand_id
1 'polypeptide(L)'
;MKMVKYYVLGAILACALAGYFAWYVPNLGLTIIFGWTGFSLIAVSSAYLLRYPALFRKREDGAIPFYIRWIFVPFLLGSWLYNEYTRRTDKVPPLQKIEESLFLGCRMSTQHVDLLNENDIGAILDVTAEFDGLDWTAYQEDFAYLNIPVLDHTSPTTEQLLHAINWLDQKIADGQKVVVHCALGRGRSVLVVAAYLLAKHPSLTIDEAMANIQSIRTTARLNKRQRSALAKIQQGGHLNLSKSLTLIANPVAGGGKWKTEKADILAQLNEKFRVTVEETTPDVDGEALAKKAVEEGVDIVVACGGDGTITEVASALADTDTTLGIIPLGTANALCQVLHGYTSKIMPVGTACEIIIDGHAIYMDTARCNDKMMLLVAAVGFEERMISAADRGEKDNGGQMAYLRGLWDAISQNDNLSFSLSLEDGPTQHIETPSLVIANAAPVTTALAQGGEPPDVTDGKLDITWLTPQASADKQFLSLAELVLTTSESKQQSDTITHTQASSLTLEFDEEVSYALDGEIFNAKHIEINIQPRSLKVLSNADEFEDTK
;
A
#
# COMPACT_ATOMS: atom_id res chain seq x y z
N MET A 1 -34.87 18.90 6.73
CA MET A 1 -35.95 19.25 7.69
C MET A 1 -37.23 19.76 7.04
N LYS A 2 -37.21 20.53 5.93
CA LYS A 2 -38.46 20.94 5.25
C LYS A 2 -39.27 19.74 4.72
N MET A 3 -38.61 18.76 4.07
CA MET A 3 -39.25 17.51 3.60
C MET A 3 -39.94 16.70 4.72
N VAL A 4 -39.27 16.50 5.85
CA VAL A 4 -39.81 15.76 7.00
C VAL A 4 -41.12 16.37 7.51
N LYS A 5 -41.27 17.71 7.47
CA LYS A 5 -42.52 18.37 7.87
C LYS A 5 -43.69 17.96 6.98
N TYR A 6 -43.48 17.77 5.68
CA TYR A 6 -44.52 17.33 4.76
C TYR A 6 -44.90 15.86 5.01
N TYR A 7 -43.93 14.99 5.28
CA TYR A 7 -44.22 13.58 5.63
C TYR A 7 -44.95 13.46 6.97
N VAL A 8 -44.54 14.22 7.99
CA VAL A 8 -45.23 14.27 9.29
C VAL A 8 -46.65 14.82 9.15
N LEU A 9 -46.84 15.91 8.38
CA LEU A 9 -48.17 16.47 8.13
C LEU A 9 -49.06 15.48 7.36
N GLY A 10 -48.50 14.84 6.33
CA GLY A 10 -49.19 13.81 5.55
C GLY A 10 -49.56 12.58 6.40
N ALA A 11 -48.66 12.17 7.30
CA ALA A 11 -48.94 11.10 8.26
C ALA A 11 -50.09 11.46 9.20
N ILE A 12 -50.08 12.66 9.78
CA ILE A 12 -51.15 13.15 10.67
C ILE A 12 -52.49 13.17 9.91
N LEU A 13 -52.50 13.71 8.68
CA LEU A 13 -53.70 13.78 7.85
C LEU A 13 -54.22 12.38 7.48
N ALA A 14 -53.34 11.47 7.09
CA ALA A 14 -53.70 10.09 6.75
C ALA A 14 -54.26 9.34 7.98
N CYS A 15 -53.65 9.49 9.15
CA CYS A 15 -54.16 8.91 10.39
C CYS A 15 -55.53 9.50 10.78
N ALA A 16 -55.73 10.81 10.61
CA ALA A 16 -57.01 11.46 10.87
C ALA A 16 -58.11 10.98 9.90
N LEU A 17 -57.80 10.83 8.61
CA LEU A 17 -58.72 10.27 7.62
C LEU A 17 -59.05 8.81 7.91
N ALA A 18 -58.06 8.00 8.32
CA ALA A 18 -58.29 6.62 8.73
C ALA A 18 -59.25 6.55 9.93
N GLY A 19 -59.05 7.40 10.94
CA GLY A 19 -59.97 7.50 12.09
C GLY A 19 -61.38 7.96 11.68
N TYR A 20 -61.47 8.90 10.74
CA TYR A 20 -62.75 9.39 10.22
C TYR A 20 -63.54 8.29 9.48
N PHE A 21 -62.89 7.55 8.58
CA PHE A 21 -63.51 6.42 7.86
C PHE A 21 -63.73 5.18 8.74
N ALA A 22 -63.05 5.07 9.88
CA ALA A 22 -63.33 4.04 10.87
C ALA A 22 -64.59 4.36 11.69
N TRP A 23 -64.77 5.63 12.09
CA TRP A 23 -65.76 6.02 13.10
C TRP A 23 -67.04 6.66 12.54
N TYR A 24 -66.91 7.51 11.51
CA TYR A 24 -68.03 8.33 11.02
C TYR A 24 -68.61 7.83 9.70
N VAL A 25 -67.78 7.25 8.82
CA VAL A 25 -68.22 6.66 7.54
C VAL A 25 -67.58 5.28 7.40
N PRO A 26 -68.10 4.24 8.09
CA PRO A 26 -67.47 2.94 8.23
C PRO A 26 -67.16 2.28 6.88
N ASN A 27 -65.95 2.51 6.38
CA ASN A 27 -65.46 1.93 5.14
C ASN A 27 -64.10 1.29 5.43
N LEU A 28 -64.12 -0.03 5.64
CA LEU A 28 -62.95 -0.80 6.01
C LEU A 28 -61.80 -0.65 5.00
N GLY A 29 -62.11 -0.57 3.70
CA GLY A 29 -61.12 -0.41 2.65
C GLY A 29 -60.36 0.92 2.75
N LEU A 30 -61.10 2.03 2.88
CA LEU A 30 -60.48 3.36 3.02
C LEU A 30 -59.70 3.49 4.33
N THR A 31 -60.23 2.94 5.43
CA THR A 31 -59.53 2.92 6.72
C THR A 31 -58.18 2.20 6.63
N ILE A 32 -58.13 1.05 5.95
CA ILE A 32 -56.87 0.30 5.75
C ILE A 32 -55.90 1.09 4.86
N ILE A 33 -56.37 1.67 3.76
CA ILE A 33 -55.51 2.44 2.83
C ILE A 33 -54.89 3.66 3.52
N PHE A 34 -55.70 4.46 4.23
CA PHE A 34 -55.20 5.63 4.94
C PHE A 34 -54.35 5.26 6.16
N GLY A 35 -54.70 4.18 6.87
CA GLY A 35 -53.90 3.66 7.97
C GLY A 35 -52.52 3.18 7.51
N TRP A 36 -52.46 2.42 6.41
CA TRP A 36 -51.21 1.98 5.79
C TRP A 36 -50.36 3.16 5.29
N THR A 37 -50.99 4.16 4.67
CA THR A 37 -50.32 5.40 4.24
C THR A 37 -49.74 6.16 5.42
N GLY A 38 -50.52 6.30 6.51
CA GLY A 38 -50.07 6.93 7.76
C GLY A 38 -48.87 6.19 8.36
N PHE A 39 -48.97 4.86 8.49
CA PHE A 39 -47.87 4.02 8.97
C PHE A 39 -46.60 4.17 8.13
N SER A 40 -46.72 4.13 6.80
CA SER A 40 -45.63 4.31 5.86
C SER A 40 -44.92 5.66 6.06
N LEU A 41 -45.68 6.75 6.11
CA LEU A 41 -45.14 8.10 6.27
C LEU A 41 -44.53 8.33 7.66
N ILE A 42 -45.07 7.69 8.71
CA ILE A 42 -44.46 7.70 10.05
C ILE A 42 -43.11 6.98 10.01
N ALA A 43 -43.03 5.79 9.42
CA ALA A 43 -41.78 5.04 9.31
C ALA A 43 -40.70 5.84 8.58
N VAL A 44 -41.03 6.47 7.45
CA VAL A 44 -40.11 7.35 6.71
C VAL A 44 -39.71 8.56 7.54
N SER A 45 -40.67 9.23 8.17
CA SER A 45 -40.39 10.41 9.00
C SER A 45 -39.44 10.06 10.15
N SER A 46 -39.62 8.91 10.78
CA SER A 46 -38.74 8.38 11.82
C SER A 46 -37.33 8.10 11.30
N ALA A 47 -37.17 7.49 10.11
CA ALA A 47 -35.85 7.28 9.50
C ALA A 47 -35.09 8.61 9.31
N TYR A 48 -35.76 9.65 8.81
CA TYR A 48 -35.13 10.97 8.61
C TYR A 48 -34.87 11.71 9.93
N LEU A 49 -35.76 11.60 10.93
CA LEU A 49 -35.58 12.24 12.24
C LEU A 49 -34.43 11.61 13.02
N LEU A 50 -34.33 10.28 13.00
CA LEU A 50 -33.31 9.50 13.71
C LEU A 50 -32.02 9.32 12.89
N ARG A 51 -31.99 9.79 11.63
CA ARG A 51 -30.87 9.59 10.68
C ARG A 51 -30.49 8.12 10.53
N TYR A 52 -31.48 7.25 10.39
CA TYR A 52 -31.29 5.80 10.35
C TYR A 52 -31.61 5.24 8.94
N PRO A 53 -30.67 5.33 7.98
CA PRO A 53 -30.86 4.81 6.62
C PRO A 53 -31.10 3.29 6.59
N ALA A 54 -30.56 2.56 7.57
CA ALA A 54 -30.72 1.11 7.69
C ALA A 54 -32.18 0.65 7.87
N LEU A 55 -33.13 1.56 8.17
CA LEU A 55 -34.56 1.23 8.19
C LEU A 55 -35.06 0.66 6.85
N PHE A 56 -34.50 1.15 5.73
CA PHE A 56 -34.85 0.67 4.40
C PHE A 56 -34.29 -0.73 4.11
N ARG A 57 -33.35 -1.23 4.93
CA ARG A 57 -32.70 -2.55 4.82
C ARG A 57 -32.23 -2.88 3.40
N LYS A 58 -31.75 -1.86 2.69
CA LYS A 58 -31.19 -2.02 1.36
C LYS A 58 -29.91 -2.85 1.47
N ARG A 59 -29.85 -3.92 0.68
CA ARG A 59 -28.72 -4.84 0.62
C ARG A 59 -27.61 -4.27 -0.27
N GLU A 60 -26.46 -4.92 -0.24
CA GLU A 60 -25.28 -4.53 -1.03
C GLU A 60 -25.53 -4.61 -2.54
N ASP A 61 -26.37 -5.56 -2.98
CA ASP A 61 -26.88 -5.69 -4.37
C ASP A 61 -27.92 -4.62 -4.75
N GLY A 62 -28.25 -3.71 -3.82
CA GLY A 62 -29.24 -2.67 -4.00
C GLY A 62 -30.69 -3.10 -3.78
N ALA A 63 -30.96 -4.38 -3.50
CA ALA A 63 -32.30 -4.90 -3.33
C ALA A 63 -32.92 -4.50 -1.98
N ILE A 64 -34.18 -4.08 -2.00
CA ILE A 64 -35.00 -3.88 -0.79
C ILE A 64 -35.92 -5.08 -0.58
N PRO A 65 -35.91 -5.74 0.61
CA PRO A 65 -36.77 -6.90 0.86
C PRO A 65 -38.25 -6.60 0.59
N PHE A 66 -38.97 -7.54 -0.04
CA PHE A 66 -40.34 -7.30 -0.52
C PHE A 66 -41.29 -6.78 0.57
N TYR A 67 -41.16 -7.26 1.80
CA TYR A 67 -41.98 -6.84 2.94
C TYR A 67 -41.69 -5.41 3.38
N ILE A 68 -40.42 -4.97 3.29
CA ILE A 68 -40.04 -3.56 3.51
C ILE A 68 -40.59 -2.69 2.39
N ARG A 69 -40.51 -3.17 1.13
CA ARG A 69 -41.08 -2.47 -0.02
C ARG A 69 -42.57 -2.21 0.19
N TRP A 70 -43.34 -3.22 0.63
CA TRP A 70 -44.76 -3.08 0.96
C TRP A 70 -45.05 -2.03 2.04
N ILE A 71 -44.21 -1.91 3.07
CA ILE A 71 -44.37 -0.85 4.08
C ILE A 71 -44.19 0.54 3.44
N PHE A 72 -43.26 0.68 2.49
CA PHE A 72 -42.88 1.96 1.92
C PHE A 72 -43.58 2.31 0.59
N VAL A 73 -44.45 1.46 0.02
CA VAL A 73 -45.15 1.73 -1.25
C VAL A 73 -45.81 3.13 -1.30
N PRO A 74 -46.58 3.58 -0.29
CA PRO A 74 -47.19 4.91 -0.34
C PRO A 74 -46.16 6.05 -0.49
N PHE A 75 -45.04 5.95 0.22
CA PHE A 75 -43.92 6.88 0.10
C PHE A 75 -43.20 6.76 -1.25
N LEU A 76 -42.90 5.53 -1.70
CA LEU A 76 -42.21 5.28 -2.97
C LEU A 76 -43.04 5.79 -4.16
N LEU A 77 -44.36 5.65 -4.13
CA LEU A 77 -45.27 6.20 -5.14
C LEU A 77 -45.21 7.74 -5.16
N GLY A 78 -45.29 8.39 -3.99
CA GLY A 78 -45.17 9.84 -3.89
C GLY A 78 -43.80 10.35 -4.36
N SER A 79 -42.73 9.66 -3.99
CA SER A 79 -41.37 9.98 -4.42
C SER A 79 -41.18 9.73 -5.92
N TRP A 80 -41.74 8.65 -6.46
CA TRP A 80 -41.73 8.35 -7.89
C TRP A 80 -42.45 9.46 -8.68
N LEU A 81 -43.65 9.87 -8.27
CA LEU A 81 -44.39 10.97 -8.89
C LEU A 81 -43.61 12.28 -8.84
N TYR A 82 -43.02 12.61 -7.68
CA TYR A 82 -42.21 13.81 -7.51
C TYR A 82 -40.97 13.79 -8.41
N ASN A 83 -40.24 12.66 -8.43
CA ASN A 83 -39.05 12.51 -9.24
C ASN A 83 -39.38 12.53 -10.74
N GLU A 84 -40.50 11.92 -11.15
CA GLU A 84 -40.95 11.90 -12.54
C GLU A 84 -41.39 13.29 -13.01
N TYR A 85 -42.15 14.02 -12.19
CA TYR A 85 -42.49 15.41 -12.45
C TYR A 85 -41.24 16.30 -12.56
N THR A 86 -40.30 16.11 -11.63
CA THR A 86 -39.05 16.88 -11.62
C THR A 86 -38.21 16.54 -12.86
N ARG A 87 -38.12 15.27 -13.26
CA ARG A 87 -37.39 14.84 -14.47
C ARG A 87 -37.98 15.42 -15.75
N ARG A 88 -39.30 15.42 -15.91
CA ARG A 88 -39.96 16.01 -17.10
C ARG A 88 -39.75 17.51 -17.23
N THR A 89 -39.46 18.18 -16.12
CA THR A 89 -39.17 19.62 -16.08
C THR A 89 -37.67 19.92 -15.99
N ASP A 90 -36.84 18.90 -15.82
CA ASP A 90 -35.38 19.00 -15.77
C ASP A 90 -34.83 19.01 -17.19
N LYS A 91 -33.90 19.92 -17.47
CA LYS A 91 -33.22 20.02 -18.77
C LYS A 91 -31.88 19.29 -18.77
N VAL A 92 -31.48 18.74 -17.62
CA VAL A 92 -30.18 18.10 -17.45
C VAL A 92 -30.27 16.63 -17.86
N PRO A 93 -29.32 16.13 -18.68
CA PRO A 93 -29.27 14.72 -19.05
C PRO A 93 -29.23 13.77 -17.84
N PRO A 94 -29.79 12.56 -17.97
CA PRO A 94 -29.80 11.57 -16.89
C PRO A 94 -28.40 11.07 -16.52
N LEU A 95 -27.47 11.05 -17.48
CA LEU A 95 -26.08 10.66 -17.34
C LEU A 95 -25.18 11.71 -18.01
N GLN A 96 -24.09 12.11 -17.35
CA GLN A 96 -23.10 13.03 -17.91
C GLN A 96 -21.69 12.60 -17.56
N LYS A 97 -20.80 12.67 -18.54
CA LYS A 97 -19.38 12.33 -18.42
C LYS A 97 -18.63 13.47 -17.71
N ILE A 98 -18.06 13.21 -16.53
CA ILE A 98 -17.26 14.16 -15.76
C ILE A 98 -15.78 14.07 -16.14
N GLU A 99 -15.25 12.84 -16.20
CA GLU A 99 -13.93 12.51 -16.74
C GLU A 99 -14.03 11.33 -17.71
N GLU A 100 -12.91 10.88 -18.28
CA GLU A 100 -12.87 9.81 -19.27
C GLU A 100 -13.64 8.54 -18.86
N SER A 101 -13.44 8.11 -17.61
CA SER A 101 -14.04 6.89 -17.03
C SER A 101 -14.98 7.16 -15.85
N LEU A 102 -15.35 8.43 -15.60
CA LEU A 102 -16.20 8.82 -14.47
C LEU A 102 -17.44 9.59 -14.93
N PHE A 103 -18.60 9.05 -14.61
CA PHE A 103 -19.90 9.61 -14.97
C PHE A 103 -20.71 9.98 -13.73
N LEU A 104 -21.50 11.05 -13.84
CA LEU A 104 -22.41 11.52 -12.81
C LEU A 104 -23.84 11.49 -13.34
N GLY A 105 -24.73 10.84 -12.60
CA GLY A 105 -26.11 10.65 -13.03
C GLY A 105 -27.18 10.89 -11.97
N CYS A 106 -28.42 11.01 -12.44
CA CYS A 106 -29.60 10.78 -11.60
C CYS A 106 -29.81 9.29 -11.36
N ARG A 107 -30.86 8.92 -10.62
CA ARG A 107 -31.11 7.52 -10.30
C ARG A 107 -31.17 6.67 -11.58
N MET A 108 -30.34 5.64 -11.64
CA MET A 108 -30.39 4.66 -12.72
C MET A 108 -31.60 3.74 -12.50
N SER A 109 -32.29 3.45 -13.59
CA SER A 109 -33.49 2.59 -13.63
C SER A 109 -33.49 1.82 -14.94
N THR A 110 -34.38 0.83 -15.10
CA THR A 110 -34.44 -0.05 -16.30
C THR A 110 -34.48 0.72 -17.62
N GLN A 111 -35.13 1.88 -17.65
CA GLN A 111 -35.15 2.79 -18.80
C GLN A 111 -33.79 3.41 -19.19
N HIS A 112 -32.73 3.19 -18.42
CA HIS A 112 -31.40 3.74 -18.68
C HIS A 112 -30.36 2.67 -19.06
N VAL A 113 -30.75 1.39 -19.19
CA VAL A 113 -29.80 0.30 -19.53
C VAL A 113 -29.12 0.56 -20.87
N ASP A 114 -29.87 0.91 -21.91
CA ASP A 114 -29.31 1.23 -23.23
C ASP A 114 -28.29 2.36 -23.15
N LEU A 115 -28.57 3.40 -22.35
CA LEU A 115 -27.66 4.52 -22.14
C LEU A 115 -26.36 4.12 -21.42
N LEU A 116 -26.45 3.20 -20.46
CA LEU A 116 -25.28 2.66 -19.77
C LEU A 116 -24.41 1.85 -20.73
N ASN A 117 -25.02 1.02 -21.58
CA ASN A 117 -24.34 0.20 -22.58
C ASN A 117 -23.71 1.05 -23.68
N GLU A 118 -24.40 2.08 -24.18
CA GLU A 118 -23.88 3.05 -25.16
C GLU A 118 -22.63 3.78 -24.65
N ASN A 119 -22.56 4.02 -23.32
CA ASN A 119 -21.42 4.65 -22.68
C ASN A 119 -20.41 3.63 -22.14
N ASP A 120 -20.63 2.32 -22.35
CA ASP A 120 -19.73 1.23 -21.96
C ASP A 120 -19.41 1.27 -20.45
N ILE A 121 -20.47 1.51 -19.65
CA ILE A 121 -20.38 1.54 -18.20
C ILE A 121 -20.26 0.11 -17.67
N GLY A 122 -19.21 -0.17 -16.89
CA GLY A 122 -19.01 -1.49 -16.27
C GLY A 122 -19.34 -1.53 -14.77
N ALA A 123 -19.51 -0.36 -14.14
CA ALA A 123 -19.66 -0.25 -12.69
C ALA A 123 -20.57 0.91 -12.26
N ILE A 124 -21.27 0.72 -11.14
CA ILE A 124 -22.31 1.61 -10.64
C ILE A 124 -22.16 1.82 -9.13
N LEU A 125 -22.02 3.09 -8.73
CA LEU A 125 -22.02 3.51 -7.34
C LEU A 125 -23.33 4.25 -7.01
N ASP A 126 -24.18 3.61 -6.21
CA ASP A 126 -25.47 4.13 -5.77
C ASP A 126 -25.41 4.72 -4.36
N VAL A 127 -25.63 6.03 -4.23
CA VAL A 127 -25.62 6.75 -2.94
C VAL A 127 -27.04 6.88 -2.32
N THR A 128 -28.01 6.09 -2.76
CA THR A 128 -29.41 6.12 -2.27
C THR A 128 -29.70 5.03 -1.25
N ALA A 129 -30.38 5.41 -0.16
CA ALA A 129 -30.95 4.47 0.80
C ALA A 129 -32.40 4.12 0.50
N GLU A 130 -33.15 5.05 -0.11
CA GLU A 130 -34.62 5.01 -0.15
C GLU A 130 -35.19 4.18 -1.31
N PHE A 131 -34.37 3.90 -2.32
CA PHE A 131 -34.83 3.34 -3.57
C PHE A 131 -34.22 1.99 -3.83
N ASP A 132 -35.01 1.10 -4.41
CA ASP A 132 -34.52 -0.17 -4.93
C ASP A 132 -33.52 0.07 -6.07
N GLY A 133 -32.50 -0.77 -6.12
CA GLY A 133 -31.57 -0.86 -7.24
C GLY A 133 -32.28 -1.29 -8.53
N LEU A 134 -31.51 -1.32 -9.62
CA LEU A 134 -31.96 -1.95 -10.86
C LEU A 134 -32.00 -3.48 -10.65
N ASP A 135 -33.04 -4.14 -11.16
CA ASP A 135 -33.12 -5.61 -11.12
C ASP A 135 -32.28 -6.19 -12.27
N TRP A 136 -30.97 -6.31 -12.02
CA TRP A 136 -29.96 -6.70 -13.01
C TRP A 136 -30.12 -8.13 -13.52
N THR A 137 -30.67 -9.02 -12.68
CA THR A 137 -30.89 -10.43 -13.02
C THR A 137 -31.82 -10.61 -14.22
N ALA A 138 -32.67 -9.62 -14.51
CA ALA A 138 -33.57 -9.63 -15.65
C ALA A 138 -32.90 -9.26 -16.99
N TYR A 139 -31.68 -8.72 -16.99
CA TYR A 139 -31.05 -8.12 -18.19
C TYR A 139 -29.71 -8.73 -18.63
N GLN A 140 -29.23 -9.81 -18.00
CA GLN A 140 -27.98 -10.52 -18.36
C GLN A 140 -26.69 -9.69 -18.32
N GLU A 141 -26.72 -8.48 -17.77
CA GLU A 141 -25.57 -7.57 -17.68
C GLU A 141 -25.00 -7.58 -16.26
N ASP A 142 -23.76 -8.06 -16.11
CA ASP A 142 -23.05 -8.12 -14.84
C ASP A 142 -22.31 -6.80 -14.56
N PHE A 143 -23.03 -5.77 -14.15
CA PHE A 143 -22.40 -4.54 -13.65
C PHE A 143 -21.81 -4.75 -12.25
N ALA A 144 -20.59 -4.27 -12.02
CA ALA A 144 -20.07 -4.15 -10.66
C ALA A 144 -20.88 -3.10 -9.89
N TYR A 145 -21.43 -3.44 -8.73
CA TYR A 145 -22.38 -2.58 -8.01
C TYR A 145 -21.94 -2.34 -6.56
N LEU A 146 -21.93 -1.07 -6.15
CA LEU A 146 -21.70 -0.65 -4.76
C LEU A 146 -22.83 0.27 -4.29
N ASN A 147 -23.44 -0.06 -3.15
CA ASN A 147 -24.39 0.83 -2.48
C ASN A 147 -23.77 1.49 -1.24
N ILE A 148 -23.81 2.83 -1.21
CA ILE A 148 -23.52 3.64 -0.02
C ILE A 148 -24.84 4.27 0.46
N PRO A 149 -25.55 3.64 1.41
CA PRO A 149 -26.90 4.05 1.76
C PRO A 149 -26.90 5.35 2.57
N VAL A 150 -27.23 6.45 1.89
CA VAL A 150 -27.33 7.78 2.50
C VAL A 150 -28.73 8.32 2.28
N LEU A 151 -29.34 8.91 3.31
CA LEU A 151 -30.65 9.56 3.20
C LEU A 151 -30.57 10.86 2.40
N ASP A 152 -31.67 11.24 1.79
CA ASP A 152 -31.73 12.46 1.01
C ASP A 152 -31.49 13.70 1.88
N HIS A 153 -30.77 14.68 1.30
CA HIS A 153 -30.24 15.85 1.99
C HIS A 153 -29.28 15.60 3.17
N THR A 154 -28.84 14.36 3.42
CA THR A 154 -27.72 14.07 4.31
C THR A 154 -26.43 13.87 3.52
N SER A 155 -25.33 13.58 4.22
CA SER A 155 -24.01 13.32 3.62
C SER A 155 -23.55 11.92 4.07
N PRO A 156 -22.75 11.20 3.25
CA PRO A 156 -22.03 10.02 3.72
C PRO A 156 -21.17 10.36 4.95
N THR A 157 -20.89 9.36 5.78
CA THR A 157 -19.83 9.45 6.80
C THR A 157 -18.45 9.49 6.14
N THR A 158 -17.40 9.83 6.89
CA THR A 158 -16.02 9.81 6.38
C THR A 158 -15.66 8.43 5.85
N GLU A 159 -15.88 7.37 6.64
CA GLU A 159 -15.62 5.98 6.24
C GLU A 159 -16.38 5.59 4.97
N GLN A 160 -17.67 5.94 4.88
CA GLN A 160 -18.47 5.69 3.68
C GLN A 160 -17.94 6.43 2.45
N LEU A 161 -17.42 7.65 2.63
CA LEU A 161 -16.85 8.44 1.55
C LEU A 161 -15.50 7.85 1.09
N LEU A 162 -14.64 7.43 2.02
CA LEU A 162 -13.36 6.78 1.71
C LEU A 162 -13.56 5.45 0.99
N HIS A 163 -14.48 4.61 1.48
CA HIS A 163 -14.88 3.39 0.78
C HIS A 163 -15.35 3.72 -0.63
N ALA A 164 -16.24 4.70 -0.79
CA ALA A 164 -16.76 5.09 -2.10
C ALA A 164 -15.63 5.50 -3.06
N ILE A 165 -14.73 6.41 -2.67
CA ILE A 165 -13.69 6.90 -3.57
C ILE A 165 -12.64 5.83 -3.90
N ASN A 166 -12.29 4.95 -2.95
CA ASN A 166 -11.36 3.85 -3.20
C ASN A 166 -11.94 2.80 -4.14
N TRP A 167 -13.23 2.45 -3.95
CA TRP A 167 -13.92 1.55 -4.87
C TRP A 167 -14.04 2.16 -6.28
N LEU A 168 -14.33 3.47 -6.39
CA LEU A 168 -14.35 4.16 -7.68
C LEU A 168 -13.00 4.08 -8.37
N ASP A 169 -11.93 4.39 -7.64
CA ASP A 169 -10.58 4.38 -8.19
C ASP A 169 -10.17 3.00 -8.68
N GLN A 170 -10.46 1.98 -7.87
CA GLN A 170 -10.20 0.58 -8.23
C GLN A 170 -10.90 0.22 -9.53
N LYS A 171 -12.20 0.52 -9.66
CA LYS A 171 -12.97 0.17 -10.86
C LYS A 171 -12.49 0.92 -12.10
N ILE A 172 -12.10 2.19 -11.95
CA ILE A 172 -11.53 2.99 -13.04
C ILE A 172 -10.18 2.42 -13.48
N ALA A 173 -9.32 2.05 -12.53
CA ALA A 173 -8.02 1.44 -12.82
C ALA A 173 -8.13 0.01 -13.37
N ASP A 174 -9.21 -0.72 -13.06
CA ASP A 174 -9.58 -1.99 -13.72
C ASP A 174 -10.05 -1.78 -15.18
N GLY A 175 -9.98 -0.55 -15.71
CA GLY A 175 -10.43 -0.19 -17.05
C GLY A 175 -11.94 -0.04 -17.20
N GLN A 176 -12.71 -0.11 -16.11
CA GLN A 176 -14.16 0.05 -16.16
C GLN A 176 -14.56 1.53 -16.12
N LYS A 177 -15.59 1.90 -16.90
CA LYS A 177 -16.24 3.20 -16.74
C LYS A 177 -17.29 3.10 -15.65
N VAL A 178 -17.31 4.10 -14.77
CA VAL A 178 -18.12 4.08 -13.54
C VAL A 178 -19.14 5.22 -13.54
N VAL A 179 -20.38 4.93 -13.16
CA VAL A 179 -21.39 5.95 -12.88
C VAL A 179 -21.66 6.09 -11.39
N VAL A 180 -21.57 7.33 -10.89
CA VAL A 180 -21.99 7.70 -9.54
C VAL A 180 -23.36 8.37 -9.61
N HIS A 181 -24.34 7.83 -8.88
CA HIS A 181 -25.68 8.41 -8.87
C HIS A 181 -26.31 8.55 -7.48
N CYS A 182 -27.29 9.46 -7.42
CA CYS A 182 -28.24 9.54 -6.30
C CYS A 182 -29.64 9.74 -6.87
N ALA A 183 -30.61 10.29 -6.12
CA ALA A 183 -31.96 10.51 -6.65
C ALA A 183 -31.98 11.40 -7.92
N LEU A 184 -31.44 12.62 -7.83
CA LEU A 184 -31.42 13.60 -8.93
C LEU A 184 -30.01 13.89 -9.48
N GLY A 185 -28.97 13.33 -8.87
CA GLY A 185 -27.59 13.60 -9.28
C GLY A 185 -27.07 14.99 -8.95
N ARG A 186 -27.57 15.63 -7.88
CA ARG A 186 -27.29 17.06 -7.59
C ARG A 186 -26.52 17.32 -6.30
N GLY A 187 -26.46 16.37 -5.37
CA GLY A 187 -25.96 16.61 -4.01
C GLY A 187 -25.09 15.47 -3.48
N ARG A 188 -25.69 14.34 -3.10
CA ARG A 188 -24.96 13.18 -2.53
C ARG A 188 -23.91 12.60 -3.47
N SER A 189 -24.30 12.30 -4.71
CA SER A 189 -23.37 11.82 -5.74
C SER A 189 -22.33 12.87 -6.12
N VAL A 190 -22.72 14.14 -6.19
CA VAL A 190 -21.80 15.26 -6.41
C VAL A 190 -20.74 15.34 -5.32
N LEU A 191 -21.11 15.09 -4.05
CA LEU A 191 -20.16 15.06 -2.94
C LEU A 191 -19.14 13.93 -3.10
N VAL A 192 -19.57 12.74 -3.51
CA VAL A 192 -18.68 11.61 -3.77
C VAL A 192 -17.73 11.92 -4.94
N VAL A 193 -18.26 12.41 -6.06
CA VAL A 193 -17.44 12.81 -7.22
C VAL A 193 -16.45 13.92 -6.86
N ALA A 194 -16.87 14.95 -6.11
CA ALA A 194 -15.98 16.01 -5.67
C ALA A 194 -14.88 15.48 -4.74
N ALA A 195 -15.21 14.56 -3.82
CA ALA A 195 -14.22 13.92 -2.96
C ALA A 195 -13.20 13.10 -3.75
N TYR A 196 -13.66 12.35 -4.77
CA TYR A 196 -12.79 11.59 -5.66
C TYR A 196 -11.83 12.50 -6.45
N LEU A 197 -12.35 13.59 -7.05
CA LEU A 197 -11.50 14.55 -7.77
C LEU A 197 -10.44 15.21 -6.88
N LEU A 198 -10.79 15.53 -5.63
CA LEU A 198 -9.85 16.09 -4.66
C LEU A 198 -8.81 15.07 -4.20
N ALA A 199 -9.19 13.79 -4.10
CA ALA A 199 -8.27 12.71 -3.73
C ALA A 199 -7.30 12.38 -4.88
N LYS A 200 -7.79 12.41 -6.12
CA LYS A 200 -6.98 12.20 -7.34
C LYS A 200 -6.06 13.37 -7.66
N HIS A 201 -6.47 14.60 -7.33
CA HIS A 201 -5.71 15.82 -7.60
C HIS A 201 -5.54 16.65 -6.32
N PRO A 202 -4.52 16.37 -5.50
CA PRO A 202 -4.32 17.04 -4.21
C PRO A 202 -4.17 18.56 -4.29
N SER A 203 -3.77 19.09 -5.46
CA SER A 203 -3.65 20.54 -5.71
C SER A 203 -4.99 21.26 -5.91
N LEU A 204 -6.09 20.53 -6.15
CA LEU A 204 -7.40 21.14 -6.35
C LEU A 204 -8.00 21.64 -5.04
N THR A 205 -8.58 22.84 -5.10
CA THR A 205 -9.47 23.33 -4.05
C THR A 205 -10.88 22.77 -4.23
N ILE A 206 -11.66 22.75 -3.15
CA ILE A 206 -13.09 22.33 -3.20
C ILE A 206 -13.87 23.17 -4.22
N ASP A 207 -13.54 24.46 -4.36
CA ASP A 207 -14.26 25.34 -5.28
C ASP A 207 -13.91 25.03 -6.74
N GLU A 208 -12.67 24.68 -7.05
CA GLU A 208 -12.26 24.25 -8.39
C GLU A 208 -12.86 22.89 -8.75
N ALA A 209 -12.81 21.91 -7.83
CA ALA A 209 -13.45 20.61 -8.05
C ALA A 209 -14.96 20.77 -8.31
N MET A 210 -15.63 21.64 -7.57
CA MET A 210 -17.04 21.95 -7.80
C MET A 210 -17.27 22.70 -9.11
N ALA A 211 -16.40 23.63 -9.50
CA ALA A 211 -16.49 24.33 -10.77
C ALA A 211 -16.35 23.36 -11.96
N ASN A 212 -15.43 22.39 -11.88
CA ASN A 212 -15.25 21.34 -12.88
C ASN A 212 -16.52 20.49 -13.05
N ILE A 213 -17.16 20.10 -11.94
CA ILE A 213 -18.42 19.36 -12.01
C ILE A 213 -19.55 20.24 -12.56
N GLN A 214 -19.63 21.51 -12.13
CA GLN A 214 -20.70 22.44 -12.49
C GLN A 214 -20.65 22.92 -13.94
N SER A 215 -19.45 22.97 -14.55
CA SER A 215 -19.30 23.31 -15.97
C SER A 215 -19.99 22.28 -16.87
N ILE A 216 -20.05 21.02 -16.42
CA ILE A 216 -20.70 19.91 -17.12
C ILE A 216 -22.16 19.76 -16.63
N ARG A 217 -22.36 19.67 -15.32
CA ARG A 217 -23.69 19.50 -14.68
C ARG A 217 -24.06 20.73 -13.86
N THR A 218 -24.68 21.71 -14.51
CA THR A 218 -25.05 23.01 -13.91
C THR A 218 -25.93 22.93 -12.66
N THR A 219 -26.64 21.83 -12.44
CA THR A 219 -27.48 21.61 -11.25
C THR A 219 -26.75 21.00 -10.06
N ALA A 220 -25.46 20.66 -10.22
CA ALA A 220 -24.62 20.13 -9.15
C ALA A 220 -24.39 21.19 -8.08
N ARG A 221 -24.78 20.89 -6.82
CA ARG A 221 -24.62 21.84 -5.72
C ARG A 221 -24.53 21.13 -4.38
N LEU A 222 -23.42 21.37 -3.69
CA LEU A 222 -23.27 20.97 -2.29
C LEU A 222 -23.98 21.93 -1.36
N ASN A 223 -24.67 21.39 -0.36
CA ASN A 223 -25.18 22.19 0.74
C ASN A 223 -24.08 22.54 1.76
N LYS A 224 -24.33 23.49 2.66
CA LYS A 224 -23.34 23.93 3.67
C LYS A 224 -22.76 22.79 4.51
N ARG A 225 -23.56 21.76 4.83
CA ARG A 225 -23.13 20.61 5.64
C ARG A 225 -22.22 19.69 4.83
N GLN A 226 -22.58 19.40 3.58
CA GLN A 226 -21.78 18.59 2.66
C GLN A 226 -20.42 19.24 2.40
N ARG A 227 -20.40 20.55 2.10
CA ARG A 227 -19.15 21.31 1.91
C ARG A 227 -18.28 21.32 3.16
N SER A 228 -18.88 21.49 4.35
CA SER A 228 -18.14 21.44 5.61
C SER A 228 -17.60 20.04 5.92
N ALA A 229 -18.34 18.98 5.60
CA ALA A 229 -17.85 17.61 5.76
C ALA A 229 -16.65 17.36 4.85
N LEU A 230 -16.73 17.74 3.58
CA LEU A 230 -15.62 17.59 2.62
C LEU A 230 -14.37 18.36 3.06
N ALA A 231 -14.53 19.61 3.51
CA ALA A 231 -13.42 20.43 3.98
C ALA A 231 -12.72 19.83 5.21
N LYS A 232 -13.46 19.22 6.14
CA LYS A 232 -12.86 18.55 7.31
C LYS A 232 -12.01 17.35 6.90
N ILE A 233 -12.47 16.56 5.95
CA ILE A 233 -11.76 15.36 5.49
C ILE A 233 -10.49 15.76 4.71
N GLN A 234 -10.58 16.79 3.86
CA GLN A 234 -9.42 17.34 3.15
C GLN A 234 -8.37 17.91 4.13
N GLN A 235 -8.78 18.71 5.11
CA GLN A 235 -7.88 19.28 6.11
C GLN A 235 -7.23 18.22 7.01
N GLY A 236 -7.90 17.10 7.24
CA GLY A 236 -7.34 15.96 7.97
C GLY A 236 -6.39 15.09 7.16
N GLY A 237 -6.14 15.40 5.88
CA GLY A 237 -5.28 14.59 5.00
C GLY A 237 -5.87 13.21 4.68
N HIS A 238 -7.17 13.01 4.89
CA HIS A 238 -7.81 11.70 4.74
C HIS A 238 -8.34 11.43 3.34
N LEU A 239 -8.38 12.43 2.44
CA LEU A 239 -8.76 12.25 1.04
C LEU A 239 -7.59 11.72 0.22
N ASN A 240 -7.08 10.53 0.56
CA ASN A 240 -6.07 9.85 -0.24
C ASN A 240 -6.68 8.57 -0.82
N LEU A 241 -6.42 8.33 -2.10
CA LEU A 241 -6.77 7.06 -2.74
C LEU A 241 -5.86 5.96 -2.19
N SER A 242 -6.38 4.75 -2.05
CA SER A 242 -5.57 3.59 -1.69
C SER A 242 -4.46 3.39 -2.72
N LYS A 243 -3.21 3.49 -2.28
CA LYS A 243 -2.06 3.21 -3.14
C LYS A 243 -2.13 1.79 -3.67
N SER A 244 -1.70 1.63 -4.91
CA SER A 244 -1.47 0.34 -5.54
C SER A 244 -0.21 -0.30 -4.94
N LEU A 245 -0.33 -1.57 -4.58
CA LEU A 245 0.76 -2.33 -3.96
C LEU A 245 0.86 -3.69 -4.62
N THR A 246 2.04 -4.06 -5.10
CA THR A 246 2.31 -5.40 -5.65
C THR A 246 3.23 -6.16 -4.72
N LEU A 247 2.74 -7.27 -4.17
CA LEU A 247 3.54 -8.24 -3.42
C LEU A 247 4.22 -9.19 -4.41
N ILE A 248 5.56 -9.21 -4.39
CA ILE A 248 6.37 -10.18 -5.14
C ILE A 248 6.91 -11.19 -4.13
N ALA A 249 6.35 -12.39 -4.14
CA ALA A 249 6.65 -13.40 -3.14
C ALA A 249 7.46 -14.57 -3.70
N ASN A 250 8.54 -14.92 -2.99
CA ASN A 250 9.26 -16.15 -3.24
C ASN A 250 8.64 -17.29 -2.41
N PRO A 251 7.91 -18.24 -3.02
CA PRO A 251 7.14 -19.24 -2.28
C PRO A 251 8.00 -20.28 -1.55
N VAL A 252 9.30 -20.38 -1.86
CA VAL A 252 10.23 -21.32 -1.20
C VAL A 252 11.11 -20.67 -0.13
N ALA A 253 11.10 -19.34 -0.01
CA ALA A 253 11.90 -18.61 0.97
C ALA A 253 11.58 -19.01 2.42
N GLY A 254 12.62 -19.08 3.26
CA GLY A 254 12.54 -19.34 4.70
C GLY A 254 11.82 -20.62 5.11
N GLY A 255 11.84 -21.66 4.27
CA GLY A 255 11.13 -22.92 4.52
C GLY A 255 9.66 -22.87 4.08
N GLY A 256 9.29 -21.97 3.18
CA GLY A 256 7.93 -21.84 2.65
C GLY A 256 6.98 -21.03 3.53
N LYS A 257 7.52 -20.11 4.35
CA LYS A 257 6.74 -19.22 5.24
C LYS A 257 5.67 -18.41 4.51
N TRP A 258 5.90 -18.09 3.25
CA TRP A 258 4.89 -17.40 2.42
C TRP A 258 3.52 -18.10 2.48
N LYS A 259 3.49 -19.45 2.41
CA LYS A 259 2.22 -20.20 2.41
C LYS A 259 1.43 -20.05 3.71
N THR A 260 2.10 -19.84 4.83
CA THR A 260 1.46 -19.69 6.14
C THR A 260 1.11 -18.24 6.44
N GLU A 261 1.97 -17.29 6.06
CA GLU A 261 1.82 -15.87 6.39
C GLU A 261 0.96 -15.09 5.39
N LYS A 262 0.79 -15.59 4.15
CA LYS A 262 0.07 -14.88 3.06
C LYS A 262 -1.30 -14.37 3.48
N ALA A 263 -2.08 -15.18 4.19
CA ALA A 263 -3.43 -14.80 4.60
C ALA A 263 -3.42 -13.59 5.55
N ASP A 264 -2.50 -13.59 6.51
CA ASP A 264 -2.38 -12.54 7.52
C ASP A 264 -1.77 -11.26 6.95
N ILE A 265 -0.81 -11.39 6.03
CA ILE A 265 -0.25 -10.25 5.26
C ILE A 265 -1.36 -9.58 4.44
N LEU A 266 -2.13 -10.37 3.68
CA LEU A 266 -3.20 -9.84 2.85
C LEU A 266 -4.33 -9.23 3.69
N ALA A 267 -4.65 -9.80 4.86
CA ALA A 267 -5.66 -9.25 5.75
C ALA A 267 -5.29 -7.84 6.24
N GLN A 268 -4.01 -7.60 6.55
CA GLN A 268 -3.51 -6.31 7.00
C GLN A 268 -3.38 -5.29 5.86
N LEU A 269 -2.75 -5.69 4.75
CA LEU A 269 -2.45 -4.75 3.67
C LEU A 269 -3.68 -4.37 2.84
N ASN A 270 -4.65 -5.27 2.64
CA ASN A 270 -5.88 -4.93 1.91
C ASN A 270 -6.77 -3.90 2.62
N GLU A 271 -6.52 -3.61 3.90
CA GLU A 271 -7.27 -2.55 4.60
C GLU A 271 -6.89 -1.15 4.07
N LYS A 272 -5.67 -0.98 3.56
CA LYS A 272 -5.09 0.31 3.17
C LYS A 272 -4.73 0.39 1.69
N PHE A 273 -4.36 -0.72 1.09
CA PHE A 273 -3.79 -0.79 -0.24
C PHE A 273 -4.65 -1.63 -1.18
N ARG A 274 -4.57 -1.32 -2.47
CA ARG A 274 -5.01 -2.25 -3.52
C ARG A 274 -3.87 -3.23 -3.77
N VAL A 275 -3.97 -4.43 -3.21
CA VAL A 275 -2.89 -5.42 -3.24
C VAL A 275 -3.04 -6.38 -4.43
N THR A 276 -2.00 -6.45 -5.27
CA THR A 276 -1.79 -7.52 -6.26
C THR A 276 -0.72 -8.47 -5.74
N VAL A 277 -0.85 -9.76 -6.02
CA VAL A 277 0.13 -10.78 -5.61
C VAL A 277 0.69 -11.47 -6.83
N GLU A 278 2.02 -11.44 -6.96
CA GLU A 278 2.78 -12.17 -7.96
C GLU A 278 3.77 -13.10 -7.23
N GLU A 279 3.87 -14.36 -7.63
CA GLU A 279 4.78 -15.32 -7.03
C GLU A 279 5.91 -15.67 -8.01
N THR A 280 7.16 -15.71 -7.53
CA THR A 280 8.29 -16.10 -8.38
C THR A 280 8.20 -17.57 -8.75
N THR A 281 8.79 -17.92 -9.89
CA THR A 281 8.89 -19.29 -10.39
C THR A 281 10.33 -19.55 -10.84
N PRO A 282 10.74 -20.80 -11.10
CA PRO A 282 12.08 -21.08 -11.62
C PRO A 282 12.40 -20.36 -12.94
N ASP A 283 11.39 -19.97 -13.71
CA ASP A 283 11.55 -19.30 -15.02
C ASP A 283 11.36 -17.78 -14.93
N VAL A 284 10.84 -17.26 -13.82
CA VAL A 284 10.51 -15.84 -13.63
C VAL A 284 10.91 -15.42 -12.22
N ASP A 285 11.96 -14.62 -12.14
CA ASP A 285 12.52 -14.08 -10.89
C ASP A 285 11.77 -12.84 -10.39
N GLY A 286 12.18 -12.33 -9.22
CA GLY A 286 11.59 -11.13 -8.64
C GLY A 286 11.86 -9.88 -9.46
N GLU A 287 12.99 -9.81 -10.16
CA GLU A 287 13.39 -8.65 -10.96
C GLU A 287 12.44 -8.46 -12.16
N ALA A 288 12.12 -9.54 -12.87
CA ALA A 288 11.19 -9.52 -13.99
C ALA A 288 9.77 -9.07 -13.57
N LEU A 289 9.29 -9.58 -12.43
CA LEU A 289 7.98 -9.20 -11.88
C LEU A 289 7.97 -7.73 -11.41
N ALA A 290 9.07 -7.27 -10.82
CA ALA A 290 9.21 -5.90 -10.36
C ALA A 290 9.25 -4.91 -11.54
N LYS A 291 9.96 -5.23 -12.63
CA LYS A 291 9.96 -4.42 -13.86
C LYS A 291 8.55 -4.28 -14.43
N LYS A 292 7.79 -5.38 -14.50
CA LYS A 292 6.38 -5.36 -14.92
C LYS A 292 5.55 -4.42 -14.02
N ALA A 293 5.70 -4.49 -12.70
CA ALA A 293 4.97 -3.64 -11.77
C ALA A 293 5.33 -2.15 -11.93
N VAL A 294 6.60 -1.83 -12.21
CA VAL A 294 7.04 -0.46 -12.52
C VAL A 294 6.39 0.04 -13.82
N GLU A 295 6.36 -0.79 -14.88
CA GLU A 295 5.70 -0.45 -16.15
C GLU A 295 4.19 -0.22 -15.99
N GLU A 296 3.56 -0.95 -15.07
CA GLU A 296 2.14 -0.78 -14.70
C GLU A 296 1.89 0.47 -13.84
N GLY A 297 2.93 1.18 -13.41
CA GLY A 297 2.84 2.42 -12.63
C GLY A 297 2.43 2.18 -11.17
N VAL A 298 2.80 1.04 -10.59
CA VAL A 298 2.50 0.70 -9.20
C VAL A 298 3.25 1.62 -8.22
N ASP A 299 2.56 2.08 -7.17
CA ASP A 299 3.13 2.99 -6.18
C ASP A 299 4.18 2.30 -5.29
N ILE A 300 3.88 1.07 -4.85
CA ILE A 300 4.69 0.29 -3.91
C ILE A 300 4.87 -1.14 -4.42
N VAL A 301 6.12 -1.60 -4.50
CA VAL A 301 6.43 -3.00 -4.78
C VAL A 301 7.08 -3.59 -3.53
N VAL A 302 6.50 -4.67 -3.02
CA VAL A 302 6.91 -5.29 -1.77
C VAL A 302 7.56 -6.64 -2.04
N ALA A 303 8.84 -6.77 -1.70
CA ALA A 303 9.57 -8.03 -1.77
C ALA A 303 9.24 -8.91 -0.55
N CYS A 304 8.59 -10.06 -0.77
CA CYS A 304 8.28 -11.05 0.26
C CYS A 304 9.24 -12.25 0.12
N GLY A 305 10.38 -12.19 0.80
CA GLY A 305 11.44 -13.19 0.63
C GLY A 305 12.62 -13.00 1.56
N GLY A 306 13.75 -13.61 1.20
CA GLY A 306 15.05 -13.36 1.83
C GLY A 306 15.84 -12.29 1.07
N ASP A 307 17.10 -12.11 1.45
CA ASP A 307 17.97 -11.04 0.90
C ASP A 307 18.10 -11.11 -0.63
N GLY A 308 18.24 -12.30 -1.23
CA GLY A 308 18.29 -12.42 -2.70
C GLY A 308 17.03 -11.93 -3.43
N THR A 309 15.83 -12.28 -2.93
CA THR A 309 14.57 -11.77 -3.49
C THR A 309 14.44 -10.25 -3.32
N ILE A 310 14.96 -9.71 -2.22
CA ILE A 310 14.99 -8.27 -1.99
C ILE A 310 15.94 -7.60 -3.01
N THR A 311 17.12 -8.17 -3.26
CA THR A 311 18.08 -7.66 -4.26
C THR A 311 17.53 -7.71 -5.67
N GLU A 312 16.86 -8.81 -6.07
CA GLU A 312 16.19 -8.93 -7.37
C GLU A 312 15.16 -7.82 -7.58
N VAL A 313 14.27 -7.62 -6.60
CA VAL A 313 13.23 -6.57 -6.68
C VAL A 313 13.86 -5.19 -6.65
N ALA A 314 14.80 -4.92 -5.73
CA ALA A 314 15.49 -3.63 -5.62
C ALA A 314 16.23 -3.26 -6.91
N SER A 315 16.83 -4.24 -7.60
CA SER A 315 17.53 -4.02 -8.87
C SER A 315 16.61 -3.46 -9.96
N ALA A 316 15.34 -3.88 -9.97
CA ALA A 316 14.34 -3.35 -10.89
C ALA A 316 13.77 -1.98 -10.50
N LEU A 317 13.79 -1.66 -9.20
CA LEU A 317 13.23 -0.41 -8.66
C LEU A 317 14.25 0.73 -8.55
N ALA A 318 15.54 0.42 -8.64
CA ALA A 318 16.58 1.45 -8.62
C ALA A 318 16.38 2.47 -9.75
N ASP A 319 16.61 3.73 -9.41
CA ASP A 319 16.42 4.91 -10.26
C ASP A 319 14.97 5.11 -10.74
N THR A 320 13.99 4.55 -10.01
CA THR A 320 12.54 4.74 -10.25
C THR A 320 11.86 5.47 -9.08
N ASP A 321 10.65 5.98 -9.30
CA ASP A 321 9.82 6.60 -8.26
C ASP A 321 9.02 5.58 -7.43
N THR A 322 9.00 4.31 -7.85
CA THR A 322 8.29 3.22 -7.18
C THR A 322 8.98 2.88 -5.87
N THR A 323 8.20 2.77 -4.80
CA THR A 323 8.76 2.57 -3.45
C THR A 323 8.90 1.08 -3.14
N LEU A 324 10.09 0.66 -2.68
CA LEU A 324 10.31 -0.69 -2.19
C LEU A 324 9.74 -0.86 -0.77
N GLY A 325 8.95 -1.91 -0.56
CA GLY A 325 8.66 -2.45 0.77
C GLY A 325 9.28 -3.84 0.94
N ILE A 326 9.49 -4.27 2.19
CA ILE A 326 10.13 -5.55 2.49
C ILE A 326 9.28 -6.32 3.49
N ILE A 327 8.96 -7.58 3.18
CA ILE A 327 8.45 -8.54 4.16
C ILE A 327 9.50 -9.64 4.34
N PRO A 328 10.19 -9.68 5.49
CA PRO A 328 11.34 -10.56 5.73
C PRO A 328 10.88 -12.00 5.96
N LEU A 329 10.82 -12.79 4.89
CA LEU A 329 10.47 -14.21 4.93
C LEU A 329 11.71 -15.12 4.88
N GLY A 330 12.91 -14.58 4.71
CA GLY A 330 14.17 -15.34 4.70
C GLY A 330 14.69 -15.71 6.09
N THR A 331 15.92 -16.23 6.12
CA THR A 331 16.62 -16.65 7.35
C THR A 331 17.41 -15.52 7.97
N ALA A 332 18.19 -14.77 7.18
CA ALA A 332 19.04 -13.67 7.65
C ALA A 332 18.29 -12.33 7.67
N ASN A 333 17.71 -11.93 6.53
CA ASN A 333 16.95 -10.68 6.36
C ASN A 333 17.76 -9.46 6.86
N ALA A 334 19.02 -9.39 6.46
CA ALA A 334 19.98 -8.43 7.01
C ALA A 334 19.58 -6.99 6.69
N LEU A 335 19.11 -6.72 5.47
CA LEU A 335 18.67 -5.37 5.08
C LEU A 335 17.45 -4.91 5.88
N CYS A 336 16.51 -5.83 6.13
CA CYS A 336 15.34 -5.56 6.96
C CYS A 336 15.74 -5.16 8.39
N GLN A 337 16.80 -5.75 8.96
CA GLN A 337 17.27 -5.37 10.30
C GLN A 337 17.81 -3.94 10.34
N VAL A 338 18.45 -3.49 9.25
CA VAL A 338 18.96 -2.12 9.11
C VAL A 338 17.81 -1.14 8.96
N LEU A 339 16.81 -1.46 8.12
CA LEU A 339 15.74 -0.52 7.77
C LEU A 339 14.56 -0.49 8.76
N HIS A 340 14.26 -1.61 9.42
CA HIS A 340 13.10 -1.77 10.31
C HIS A 340 13.49 -1.81 11.80
N GLY A 341 14.80 -1.83 12.10
CA GLY A 341 15.32 -1.94 13.45
C GLY A 341 15.18 -3.34 14.04
N TYR A 342 15.58 -3.48 15.31
CA TYR A 342 15.71 -4.77 15.99
C TYR A 342 14.38 -5.50 16.22
N THR A 343 13.26 -4.77 16.35
CA THR A 343 11.92 -5.35 16.55
C THR A 343 11.53 -6.31 15.42
N SER A 344 12.05 -6.09 14.20
CA SER A 344 11.87 -6.99 13.05
C SER A 344 12.39 -8.42 13.28
N LYS A 345 13.31 -8.66 14.22
CA LYS A 345 13.73 -10.04 14.58
C LYS A 345 12.69 -10.80 15.40
N ILE A 346 11.87 -10.09 16.16
CA ILE A 346 10.92 -10.69 17.11
C ILE A 346 9.57 -10.93 16.44
N MET A 347 9.07 -9.93 15.69
CA MET A 347 7.79 -10.00 14.97
C MET A 347 7.97 -9.55 13.50
N PRO A 348 8.69 -10.33 12.67
CA PRO A 348 9.13 -9.91 11.34
C PRO A 348 8.01 -9.45 10.42
N VAL A 349 6.93 -10.24 10.31
CA VAL A 349 5.84 -9.96 9.38
C VAL A 349 4.96 -8.82 9.87
N GLY A 350 4.60 -8.81 11.16
CA GLY A 350 3.76 -7.76 11.75
C GLY A 350 4.42 -6.39 11.67
N THR A 351 5.68 -6.26 12.09
CA THR A 351 6.44 -5.00 12.01
C THR A 351 6.61 -4.53 10.56
N ALA A 352 6.84 -5.46 9.62
CA ALA A 352 6.93 -5.10 8.21
C ALA A 352 5.60 -4.55 7.66
N CYS A 353 4.47 -5.18 7.98
CA CYS A 353 3.15 -4.69 7.59
C CYS A 353 2.86 -3.30 8.17
N GLU A 354 3.20 -3.07 9.45
CA GLU A 354 3.05 -1.76 10.11
C GLU A 354 3.86 -0.67 9.38
N ILE A 355 5.15 -0.92 9.10
CA ILE A 355 6.02 0.02 8.37
C ILE A 355 5.45 0.31 6.96
N ILE A 356 4.96 -0.71 6.28
CA ILE A 356 4.34 -0.54 4.95
C ILE A 356 3.09 0.34 5.04
N ILE A 357 2.25 0.13 6.06
CA ILE A 357 1.02 0.89 6.30
C ILE A 357 1.32 2.34 6.68
N ASP A 358 2.33 2.57 7.52
CA ASP A 358 2.75 3.90 7.96
C ASP A 358 3.33 4.71 6.79
N GLY A 359 4.03 4.04 5.88
CA GLY A 359 4.42 4.60 4.59
C GLY A 359 5.56 5.63 4.67
N HIS A 360 6.33 5.63 5.76
CA HIS A 360 7.56 6.42 5.85
C HIS A 360 8.59 5.87 4.86
N ALA A 361 9.15 6.73 4.03
CA ALA A 361 10.07 6.34 2.98
C ALA A 361 11.32 7.22 2.99
N ILE A 362 12.47 6.59 2.79
CA ILE A 362 13.76 7.24 2.58
C ILE A 362 14.29 6.93 1.17
N TYR A 363 15.21 7.76 0.71
CA TYR A 363 16.07 7.37 -0.42
C TYR A 363 17.37 6.86 0.17
N MET A 364 17.64 5.58 -0.06
CA MET A 364 18.90 4.95 0.32
C MET A 364 19.83 4.84 -0.89
N ASP A 365 21.11 4.81 -0.58
CA ASP A 365 22.18 4.53 -1.51
C ASP A 365 22.21 3.01 -1.77
N THR A 366 22.44 2.66 -3.03
CA THR A 366 22.80 1.29 -3.42
C THR A 366 24.21 1.33 -3.99
N ALA A 367 24.87 0.19 -4.09
CA ALA A 367 26.16 0.11 -4.74
C ALA A 367 26.13 -0.86 -5.91
N ARG A 368 27.05 -0.69 -6.85
CA ARG A 368 27.27 -1.58 -7.97
C ARG A 368 28.63 -2.21 -7.81
N CYS A 369 28.68 -3.52 -7.64
CA CYS A 369 29.89 -4.32 -7.63
C CYS A 369 30.02 -5.01 -8.99
N ASN A 370 30.95 -4.54 -9.82
CA ASN A 370 31.02 -4.85 -11.24
C ASN A 370 29.66 -4.58 -11.92
N ASP A 371 29.00 -5.61 -12.44
CA ASP A 371 27.68 -5.50 -13.08
C ASP A 371 26.50 -5.81 -12.15
N LYS A 372 26.74 -6.09 -10.87
CA LYS A 372 25.72 -6.54 -9.91
C LYS A 372 25.39 -5.49 -8.87
N MET A 373 24.12 -5.42 -8.48
CA MET A 373 23.70 -4.60 -7.35
C MET A 373 24.24 -5.19 -6.03
N MET A 374 24.66 -4.29 -5.15
CA MET A 374 25.06 -4.53 -3.78
C MET A 374 24.21 -3.67 -2.87
N LEU A 375 23.44 -4.30 -1.98
CA LEU A 375 22.64 -3.60 -0.97
C LEU A 375 23.33 -3.60 0.39
N LEU A 376 24.05 -4.68 0.73
CA LEU A 376 24.64 -4.87 2.05
C LEU A 376 26.16 -4.76 2.01
N VAL A 377 26.84 -5.82 1.60
CA VAL A 377 28.29 -5.97 1.77
C VAL A 377 28.94 -6.79 0.66
N ALA A 378 30.18 -6.43 0.32
CA ALA A 378 31.12 -7.28 -0.39
C ALA A 378 32.27 -7.64 0.55
N ALA A 379 32.68 -8.91 0.56
CA ALA A 379 33.74 -9.39 1.43
C ALA A 379 34.72 -10.30 0.69
N VAL A 380 36.02 -10.12 0.95
CA VAL A 380 37.10 -10.95 0.40
C VAL A 380 37.95 -11.48 1.56
N GLY A 381 38.28 -12.77 1.52
CA GLY A 381 39.09 -13.44 2.52
C GLY A 381 38.25 -14.19 3.55
N PHE A 382 38.37 -13.80 4.82
CA PHE A 382 37.85 -14.59 5.95
C PHE A 382 36.35 -14.90 5.88
N GLU A 383 35.52 -13.94 5.48
CA GLU A 383 34.06 -14.10 5.46
C GLU A 383 33.53 -14.93 4.30
N GLU A 384 34.18 -14.84 3.13
CA GLU A 384 33.92 -15.75 2.01
C GLU A 384 34.06 -17.20 2.50
N ARG A 385 35.18 -17.50 3.18
CA ARG A 385 35.44 -18.85 3.69
C ARG A 385 34.47 -19.27 4.78
N MET A 386 33.99 -18.34 5.60
CA MET A 386 32.98 -18.62 6.64
C MET A 386 31.62 -18.99 6.01
N ILE A 387 31.19 -18.24 5.00
CA ILE A 387 29.94 -18.49 4.25
C ILE A 387 30.05 -19.82 3.48
N SER A 388 31.16 -20.03 2.77
CA SER A 388 31.47 -21.29 2.06
C SER A 388 31.59 -22.52 2.97
N ALA A 389 31.99 -22.33 4.24
CA ALA A 389 32.05 -23.40 5.24
C ALA A 389 30.70 -23.70 5.90
N ALA A 390 29.84 -22.69 6.09
CA ALA A 390 28.49 -22.86 6.65
C ALA A 390 27.61 -23.74 5.74
N ASP A 391 27.72 -23.56 4.43
CA ASP A 391 26.96 -24.34 3.42
C ASP A 391 27.35 -25.84 3.40
N ARG A 392 28.57 -26.16 3.87
CA ARG A 392 29.05 -27.55 4.03
C ARG A 392 28.71 -28.16 5.39
N GLY A 393 28.38 -27.33 6.39
CA GLY A 393 28.24 -27.70 7.80
C GLY A 393 26.82 -27.98 8.30
N GLU A 394 25.78 -27.65 7.52
CA GLU A 394 24.36 -27.84 7.88
C GLU A 394 23.87 -29.31 7.92
N LYS A 395 24.75 -30.25 8.28
CA LYS A 395 24.39 -31.65 8.59
C LYS A 395 24.77 -32.13 9.98
N ASP A 396 25.45 -31.32 10.81
CA ASP A 396 25.86 -31.76 12.16
C ASP A 396 25.19 -30.97 13.30
N ASN A 397 24.64 -31.72 14.26
CA ASN A 397 23.90 -31.28 15.46
C ASN A 397 24.79 -30.56 16.51
N GLY A 398 25.58 -29.56 16.12
CA GLY A 398 26.60 -28.93 16.96
C GLY A 398 26.29 -27.55 17.56
N GLY A 399 25.17 -26.90 17.19
CA GLY A 399 24.79 -25.58 17.72
C GLY A 399 25.87 -24.48 17.62
N GLN A 400 25.85 -23.50 18.52
CA GLN A 400 26.77 -22.34 18.55
C GLN A 400 28.28 -22.71 18.60
N MET A 401 28.62 -23.91 19.11
CA MET A 401 30.01 -24.38 19.16
C MET A 401 30.55 -24.83 17.79
N ALA A 402 29.68 -25.25 16.87
CA ALA A 402 30.08 -25.53 15.49
C ALA A 402 30.41 -24.24 14.73
N TYR A 403 29.64 -23.17 14.96
CA TYR A 403 29.91 -21.85 14.40
C TYR A 403 31.25 -21.27 14.88
N LEU A 404 31.53 -21.34 16.19
CA LEU A 404 32.82 -20.87 16.74
C LEU A 404 34.02 -21.70 16.25
N ARG A 405 33.85 -23.01 16.01
CA ARG A 405 34.89 -23.83 15.39
C ARG A 405 35.08 -23.48 13.91
N GLY A 406 33.99 -23.31 13.15
CA GLY A 406 34.05 -22.88 11.75
C GLY A 406 34.74 -21.53 11.60
N LEU A 407 34.44 -20.58 12.50
CA LEU A 407 35.11 -19.29 12.61
C LEU A 407 36.61 -19.48 12.88
N TRP A 408 36.98 -20.27 13.91
CA TRP A 408 38.38 -20.52 14.25
C TRP A 408 39.17 -21.23 13.13
N ASP A 409 38.56 -22.24 12.51
CA ASP A 409 39.16 -22.99 11.40
C ASP A 409 39.38 -22.06 10.20
N ALA A 410 38.40 -21.23 9.87
CA ALA A 410 38.53 -20.22 8.82
C ALA A 410 39.68 -19.23 9.14
N ILE A 411 39.90 -18.82 10.40
CA ILE A 411 40.99 -17.89 10.77
C ILE A 411 42.33 -18.59 10.61
N SER A 412 42.41 -19.82 11.13
CA SER A 412 43.66 -20.59 11.20
C SER A 412 44.15 -21.06 9.84
N GLN A 413 43.25 -21.23 8.88
CA GLN A 413 43.55 -21.68 7.52
C GLN A 413 43.60 -20.51 6.52
N ASN A 414 43.37 -19.26 6.96
CA ASN A 414 43.35 -18.12 6.07
C ASN A 414 44.76 -17.68 5.71
N ASP A 415 45.02 -17.58 4.41
CA ASP A 415 46.22 -16.93 3.90
C ASP A 415 45.94 -15.43 3.74
N ASN A 416 46.98 -14.62 3.89
CA ASN A 416 46.85 -13.20 3.60
C ASN A 416 46.59 -13.00 2.10
N LEU A 417 45.62 -12.15 1.79
CA LEU A 417 45.38 -11.67 0.44
C LEU A 417 46.29 -10.49 0.16
N SER A 418 46.83 -10.44 -1.06
CA SER A 418 47.64 -9.34 -1.56
C SER A 418 46.97 -8.78 -2.82
N PHE A 419 46.68 -7.48 -2.81
CA PHE A 419 46.00 -6.80 -3.91
C PHE A 419 46.34 -5.31 -3.95
N SER A 420 46.04 -4.69 -5.08
CA SER A 420 46.12 -3.25 -5.25
C SER A 420 44.75 -2.62 -5.04
N LEU A 421 44.67 -1.61 -4.16
CA LEU A 421 43.46 -0.86 -3.84
C LEU A 421 43.59 0.57 -4.35
N SER A 422 42.57 1.06 -5.05
CA SER A 422 42.40 2.48 -5.38
C SER A 422 41.05 2.96 -4.85
N LEU A 423 41.00 4.19 -4.32
CA LEU A 423 39.80 4.85 -3.78
C LEU A 423 39.61 6.17 -4.50
N GLU A 424 38.44 6.45 -5.09
CA GLU A 424 38.04 7.77 -5.65
C GLU A 424 39.12 8.47 -6.49
N ASP A 425 39.72 7.78 -7.47
CA ASP A 425 40.84 8.25 -8.31
C ASP A 425 42.15 8.58 -7.57
N GLY A 426 42.27 8.16 -6.31
CA GLY A 426 43.46 8.30 -5.48
C GLY A 426 44.61 7.36 -5.87
N PRO A 427 45.80 7.56 -5.26
CA PRO A 427 46.96 6.73 -5.54
C PRO A 427 46.68 5.27 -5.19
N THR A 428 47.09 4.35 -6.07
CA THR A 428 47.01 2.92 -5.81
C THR A 428 47.92 2.54 -4.66
N GLN A 429 47.36 1.86 -3.66
CA GLN A 429 48.07 1.31 -2.52
C GLN A 429 48.06 -0.21 -2.57
N HIS A 430 49.19 -0.82 -2.19
CA HIS A 430 49.27 -2.27 -2.10
C HIS A 430 48.91 -2.70 -0.68
N ILE A 431 47.89 -3.55 -0.56
CA ILE A 431 47.36 -4.02 0.72
C ILE A 431 47.63 -5.51 0.86
N GLU A 432 48.13 -5.88 2.03
CA GLU A 432 48.19 -7.27 2.47
C GLU A 432 47.28 -7.42 3.69
N THR A 433 46.23 -8.24 3.58
CA THR A 433 45.25 -8.41 4.66
C THR A 433 44.62 -9.80 4.65
N PRO A 434 44.31 -10.39 5.81
CA PRO A 434 43.50 -11.60 5.88
C PRO A 434 42.01 -11.35 5.57
N SER A 435 41.49 -10.12 5.71
CA SER A 435 40.06 -9.85 5.49
C SER A 435 39.82 -8.41 5.09
N LEU A 436 38.98 -8.22 4.07
CA LEU A 436 38.47 -6.93 3.64
C LEU A 436 36.94 -7.02 3.50
N VAL A 437 36.25 -6.07 4.13
CA VAL A 437 34.81 -5.85 3.99
C VAL A 437 34.56 -4.46 3.44
N ILE A 438 33.69 -4.38 2.45
CA ILE A 438 33.11 -3.16 1.94
C ILE A 438 31.61 -3.20 2.24
N ALA A 439 31.10 -2.24 2.99
CA ALA A 439 29.69 -2.18 3.40
C ALA A 439 28.99 -0.94 2.85
N ASN A 440 27.84 -1.15 2.24
CA ASN A 440 26.82 -0.12 1.99
C ASN A 440 25.80 -0.10 3.13
N ALA A 441 25.41 -1.29 3.60
CA ALA A 441 24.52 -1.46 4.74
C ALA A 441 24.93 -2.72 5.50
N ALA A 442 24.93 -2.68 6.83
CA ALA A 442 25.23 -3.88 7.60
C ALA A 442 24.53 -3.87 8.96
N PRO A 443 23.84 -4.96 9.34
CA PRO A 443 23.37 -5.09 10.71
C PRO A 443 24.58 -5.17 11.66
N VAL A 444 24.38 -4.79 12.92
CA VAL A 444 25.41 -4.86 13.98
C VAL A 444 25.98 -6.27 14.15
N THR A 445 25.24 -7.31 13.73
CA THR A 445 25.72 -8.69 13.74
C THR A 445 26.83 -8.98 12.72
N THR A 446 27.02 -8.13 11.71
CA THR A 446 28.12 -8.22 10.74
C THR A 446 29.34 -7.50 11.29
N ALA A 447 30.05 -8.17 12.20
CA ALA A 447 31.15 -7.61 12.99
C ALA A 447 32.19 -6.81 12.20
N LEU A 448 32.65 -7.32 11.08
CA LEU A 448 33.71 -6.72 10.27
C LEU A 448 33.25 -5.51 9.45
N ALA A 449 31.94 -5.33 9.27
CA ALA A 449 31.38 -4.08 8.74
C ALA A 449 31.31 -2.97 9.81
N GLN A 450 31.67 -3.26 11.07
CA GLN A 450 31.65 -2.32 12.19
C GLN A 450 33.06 -1.78 12.48
N GLY A 451 33.84 -1.46 11.46
CA GLY A 451 35.22 -0.94 11.60
C GLY A 451 35.30 0.45 12.23
N GLY A 452 34.28 1.27 12.03
CA GLY A 452 34.17 2.62 12.56
C GLY A 452 32.77 2.87 13.15
N GLU A 453 32.15 3.98 12.74
CA GLU A 453 30.72 4.17 12.93
C GLU A 453 29.92 3.15 12.08
N PRO A 454 28.67 2.84 12.46
CA PRO A 454 27.81 1.97 11.65
C PRO A 454 27.62 2.53 10.24
N PRO A 455 27.57 1.67 9.20
CA PRO A 455 27.34 2.13 7.83
C PRO A 455 26.02 2.90 7.70
N ASP A 456 26.08 4.08 7.09
CA ASP A 456 24.93 4.94 6.82
C ASP A 456 24.50 4.78 5.36
N VAL A 457 23.28 4.28 5.15
CA VAL A 457 22.74 4.03 3.82
C VAL A 457 22.33 5.31 3.08
N THR A 458 22.67 6.50 3.57
CA THR A 458 22.24 7.79 3.01
C THR A 458 23.36 8.82 2.83
N ASP A 459 24.60 8.48 3.19
CA ASP A 459 25.73 9.40 3.23
C ASP A 459 26.55 9.48 1.92
N GLY A 460 26.21 8.63 0.94
CA GLY A 460 26.88 8.52 -0.34
C GLY A 460 28.26 7.87 -0.28
N LYS A 461 28.56 7.07 0.75
CA LYS A 461 29.85 6.38 0.92
C LYS A 461 29.70 4.89 1.24
N LEU A 462 30.79 4.18 1.00
CA LEU A 462 31.00 2.79 1.40
C LEU A 462 31.96 2.77 2.59
N ASP A 463 31.67 1.94 3.58
CA ASP A 463 32.54 1.67 4.72
C ASP A 463 33.49 0.52 4.40
N ILE A 464 34.77 0.81 4.36
CA ILE A 464 35.82 -0.10 3.94
C ILE A 464 36.67 -0.44 5.15
N THR A 465 36.60 -1.70 5.59
CA THR A 465 37.29 -2.20 6.78
C THR A 465 38.19 -3.37 6.42
N TRP A 466 39.46 -3.31 6.80
CA TRP A 466 40.36 -4.46 6.70
C TRP A 466 41.20 -4.63 7.95
N LEU A 467 41.68 -5.85 8.14
CA LEU A 467 42.50 -6.20 9.30
C LEU A 467 43.99 -6.18 8.96
N THR A 468 44.81 -5.75 9.91
CA THR A 468 46.27 -5.90 9.81
C THR A 468 46.65 -7.37 10.06
N PRO A 469 47.44 -8.02 9.18
CA PRO A 469 47.89 -9.39 9.40
C PRO A 469 48.55 -9.59 10.77
N GLN A 470 48.10 -10.60 11.51
CA GLN A 470 48.65 -10.95 12.82
C GLN A 470 49.59 -12.15 12.75
N ALA A 471 50.56 -12.19 13.65
CA ALA A 471 51.54 -13.28 13.73
C ALA A 471 50.95 -14.63 14.17
N SER A 472 49.72 -14.65 14.69
CA SER A 472 49.08 -15.85 15.23
C SER A 472 47.55 -15.74 15.22
N ALA A 473 46.86 -16.89 15.08
CA ALA A 473 45.40 -16.96 14.94
C ALA A 473 44.64 -16.46 16.17
N ASP A 474 45.20 -16.59 17.38
CA ASP A 474 44.63 -16.04 18.62
C ASP A 474 44.58 -14.51 18.60
N LYS A 475 45.63 -13.85 18.08
CA LYS A 475 45.64 -12.40 17.92
C LYS A 475 44.69 -11.94 16.83
N GLN A 476 44.59 -12.69 15.73
CA GLN A 476 43.62 -12.42 14.68
C GLN A 476 42.16 -12.57 15.18
N PHE A 477 41.91 -13.53 16.06
CA PHE A 477 40.62 -13.68 16.72
C PHE A 477 40.32 -12.50 17.66
N LEU A 478 41.33 -11.99 18.36
CA LEU A 478 41.17 -10.81 19.23
C LEU A 478 40.83 -9.54 18.44
N SER A 479 41.45 -9.31 17.27
CA SER A 479 41.10 -8.15 16.43
C SER A 479 39.65 -8.24 15.89
N LEU A 480 39.17 -9.45 15.60
CA LEU A 480 37.76 -9.68 15.28
C LEU A 480 36.83 -9.41 16.46
N ALA A 481 37.22 -9.81 17.67
CA ALA A 481 36.44 -9.52 18.87
C ALA A 481 36.41 -8.01 19.18
N GLU A 482 37.51 -7.30 18.90
CA GLU A 482 37.63 -5.84 19.07
C GLU A 482 36.59 -5.08 18.25
N LEU A 483 36.32 -5.51 17.01
CA LEU A 483 35.30 -4.93 16.13
C LEU A 483 33.87 -4.92 16.71
N VAL A 484 33.56 -5.88 17.59
CA VAL A 484 32.21 -5.98 18.21
C VAL A 484 32.18 -5.42 19.62
N LEU A 485 33.26 -5.62 20.39
CA LEU A 485 33.28 -5.39 21.83
C LEU A 485 33.75 -3.99 22.24
N THR A 486 34.29 -3.20 21.30
CA THR A 486 34.84 -1.87 21.58
C THR A 486 34.04 -0.75 20.91
N THR A 487 34.19 0.48 21.44
CA THR A 487 33.55 1.68 20.89
C THR A 487 34.23 2.12 19.60
N SER A 488 33.50 2.83 18.73
CA SER A 488 34.03 3.39 17.47
C SER A 488 35.30 4.22 17.69
N GLU A 489 35.34 5.04 18.75
CA GLU A 489 36.53 5.83 19.14
C GLU A 489 37.76 4.94 19.42
N SER A 490 37.56 3.77 20.03
CA SER A 490 38.65 2.83 20.35
C SER A 490 39.15 2.13 19.08
N LYS A 491 38.23 1.81 18.15
CA LYS A 491 38.57 1.17 16.86
C LYS A 491 39.39 2.10 15.96
N GLN A 492 39.07 3.40 15.93
CA GLN A 492 39.86 4.39 15.19
C GLN A 492 41.31 4.53 15.68
N GLN A 493 41.59 4.11 16.91
CA GLN A 493 42.93 4.12 17.51
C GLN A 493 43.60 2.74 17.49
N SER A 494 42.96 1.71 16.92
CA SER A 494 43.48 0.35 16.89
C SER A 494 44.59 0.21 15.84
N ASP A 495 45.69 -0.44 16.21
CA ASP A 495 46.75 -0.81 15.27
C ASP A 495 46.36 -2.05 14.42
N THR A 496 45.25 -2.70 14.73
CA THR A 496 44.85 -3.99 14.12
C THR A 496 43.68 -3.88 13.13
N ILE A 497 42.96 -2.77 13.16
CA ILE A 497 41.78 -2.49 12.32
C ILE A 497 42.06 -1.22 11.55
N THR A 498 41.93 -1.27 10.23
CA THR A 498 41.91 -0.07 9.40
C THR A 498 40.51 0.14 8.85
N HIS A 499 40.00 1.35 8.98
CA HIS A 499 38.70 1.77 8.46
C HIS A 499 38.86 3.05 7.64
N THR A 500 38.18 3.11 6.52
CA THR A 500 38.07 4.31 5.70
C THR A 500 36.73 4.33 4.98
N GLN A 501 36.37 5.48 4.41
CA GLN A 501 35.15 5.64 3.63
C GLN A 501 35.47 6.18 2.25
N ALA A 502 34.76 5.68 1.23
CA ALA A 502 34.90 6.12 -0.15
C ALA A 502 33.61 5.88 -0.93
N SER A 503 33.31 6.72 -1.90
CA SER A 503 32.19 6.56 -2.85
C SER A 503 32.48 5.53 -3.95
N SER A 504 33.75 5.26 -4.23
CA SER A 504 34.17 4.27 -5.22
C SER A 504 35.50 3.62 -4.84
N LEU A 505 35.67 2.36 -5.20
CA LEU A 505 36.92 1.64 -5.04
C LEU A 505 37.16 0.60 -6.15
N THR A 506 38.44 0.29 -6.36
CA THR A 506 38.87 -0.75 -7.27
C THR A 506 39.88 -1.66 -6.58
N LEU A 507 39.66 -2.96 -6.65
CA LEU A 507 40.57 -4.02 -6.21
C LEU A 507 41.12 -4.77 -7.42
N GLU A 508 42.44 -4.86 -7.51
CA GLU A 508 43.16 -5.62 -8.54
C GLU A 508 44.00 -6.71 -7.89
N PHE A 509 43.72 -7.96 -8.26
CA PHE A 509 44.38 -9.16 -7.75
C PHE A 509 45.25 -9.79 -8.85
N ASP A 510 46.40 -10.35 -8.47
CA ASP A 510 47.29 -11.05 -9.41
C ASP A 510 46.63 -12.34 -9.97
N GLU A 511 45.88 -13.02 -9.11
CA GLU A 511 45.14 -14.24 -9.42
C GLU A 511 43.64 -14.04 -9.19
N GLU A 512 42.83 -14.95 -9.73
CA GLU A 512 41.38 -14.89 -9.54
C GLU A 512 41.06 -15.28 -8.09
N VAL A 513 40.26 -14.45 -7.42
CA VAL A 513 39.89 -14.66 -6.02
C VAL A 513 38.37 -14.83 -5.89
N SER A 514 37.96 -15.65 -4.93
CA SER A 514 36.57 -15.72 -4.50
C SER A 514 36.24 -14.52 -3.63
N TYR A 515 35.05 -13.95 -3.83
CA TYR A 515 34.48 -12.92 -2.97
C TYR A 515 33.00 -13.18 -2.73
N ALA A 516 32.52 -12.81 -1.55
CA ALA A 516 31.10 -12.83 -1.22
C ALA A 516 30.49 -11.46 -1.54
N LEU A 517 29.32 -11.45 -2.16
CA LEU A 517 28.51 -10.26 -2.42
C LEU A 517 27.09 -10.53 -1.93
N ASP A 518 26.65 -9.80 -0.91
CA ASP A 518 25.35 -9.98 -0.24
C ASP A 518 25.03 -11.45 0.14
N GLY A 519 26.07 -12.25 0.38
CA GLY A 519 25.97 -13.67 0.75
C GLY A 519 26.14 -14.67 -0.40
N GLU A 520 26.22 -14.22 -1.65
CA GLU A 520 26.51 -15.06 -2.82
C GLU A 520 27.99 -15.03 -3.19
N ILE A 521 28.54 -16.17 -3.66
CA ILE A 521 29.97 -16.30 -3.97
C ILE A 521 30.23 -16.07 -5.46
N PHE A 522 31.16 -15.17 -5.77
CA PHE A 522 31.63 -14.84 -7.10
C PHE A 522 33.15 -14.98 -7.19
N ASN A 523 33.69 -14.99 -8.41
CA ASN A 523 35.12 -15.02 -8.67
C ASN A 523 35.48 -13.89 -9.62
N ALA A 524 36.56 -13.16 -9.31
CA ALA A 524 37.08 -12.13 -10.19
C ALA A 524 38.56 -11.84 -9.91
N LYS A 525 39.24 -11.26 -10.89
CA LYS A 525 40.56 -10.62 -10.71
C LYS A 525 40.48 -9.13 -10.46
N HIS A 526 39.39 -8.53 -10.94
CA HIS A 526 39.11 -7.10 -10.86
C HIS A 526 37.74 -6.93 -10.21
N ILE A 527 37.69 -6.16 -9.14
CA ILE A 527 36.45 -5.83 -8.43
C ILE A 527 36.35 -4.31 -8.36
N GLU A 528 35.38 -3.76 -9.08
CA GLU A 528 35.04 -2.34 -9.04
C GLU A 528 33.74 -2.16 -8.26
N ILE A 529 33.74 -1.31 -7.24
CA ILE A 529 32.53 -1.02 -6.46
C ILE A 529 32.28 0.48 -6.46
N ASN A 530 31.11 0.88 -6.95
CA ASN A 530 30.70 2.27 -7.08
C ASN A 530 29.34 2.48 -6.42
N ILE A 531 29.25 3.50 -5.55
CA ILE A 531 27.97 3.89 -4.96
C ILE A 531 27.06 4.58 -5.98
N GLN A 532 25.77 4.40 -5.82
CA GLN A 532 24.68 5.03 -6.57
C GLN A 532 23.83 5.81 -5.55
N PRO A 533 24.17 7.09 -5.29
CA PRO A 533 23.54 7.86 -4.23
C PRO A 533 22.03 8.05 -4.46
N ARG A 534 21.23 7.84 -3.42
CA ARG A 534 19.77 8.02 -3.41
C ARG A 534 19.05 7.30 -4.54
N SER A 535 19.60 6.17 -4.99
CA SER A 535 19.09 5.42 -6.15
C SER A 535 17.85 4.59 -5.82
N LEU A 536 17.61 4.24 -4.55
CA LEU A 536 16.49 3.36 -4.18
C LEU A 536 15.60 4.02 -3.14
N LYS A 537 14.32 4.16 -3.45
CA LYS A 537 13.31 4.64 -2.51
C LYS A 537 12.72 3.45 -1.74
N VAL A 538 12.85 3.44 -0.42
CA VAL A 538 12.49 2.28 0.41
C VAL A 538 11.67 2.70 1.63
N LEU A 539 10.71 1.86 2.03
CA LEU A 539 9.95 2.00 3.27
C LEU A 539 10.81 1.58 4.46
N SER A 540 10.87 2.44 5.47
CA SER A 540 11.69 2.22 6.67
C SER A 540 10.96 2.67 7.94
N ASN A 541 11.46 2.24 9.09
CA ASN A 541 10.97 2.72 10.36
C ASN A 541 11.39 4.19 10.55
N ALA A 542 10.42 5.08 10.83
CA ALA A 542 10.69 6.50 11.03
C ALA A 542 11.69 6.76 12.16
N ASP A 543 11.61 6.00 13.25
CA ASP A 543 12.47 6.18 14.42
C ASP A 543 13.95 5.91 14.13
N GLU A 544 14.28 5.13 13.10
CA GLU A 544 15.67 4.80 12.73
C GLU A 544 16.33 5.93 11.91
N PHE A 545 15.55 6.81 11.27
CA PHE A 545 16.04 7.81 10.32
C PHE A 545 15.56 9.25 10.62
N GLU A 546 14.91 9.49 11.76
CA GLU A 546 14.37 10.82 12.12
C GLU A 546 15.45 11.87 12.49
N ASP A 547 16.72 11.49 12.66
CA ASP A 547 17.82 12.38 13.07
C ASP A 547 18.57 13.10 11.92
N THR A 548 18.15 12.96 10.65
CA THR A 548 18.85 13.56 9.47
C THR A 548 18.11 14.72 8.78
N LYS A 549 17.31 15.51 9.50
CA LYS A 549 16.68 16.75 8.97
C LYS A 549 17.42 18.04 9.30
#